data_AF-A0A4W6BTS9-F1
#
_entry.id   AF-A0A4W6BTS9-F1
#
_cell.length_a   1.000
_cell.length_b   1.000
_cell.length_c   1.000
_cell.angle_alpha   90.00
_cell.angle_beta   90.00
_cell.angle_gamma   90.00
#
_symmetry.space_group_name_H-M   'P 1'
#
loop_
_entity.id
_entity.type
_entity.pdbx_description
1 polymer ?
#
loop_
_entity_poly.entity_id
_entity_poly.type
_entity_poly.pdbx_seq_one_letter_code
_entity_poly.pdbx_strand_id
1 'polypeptide(L)'
;MSVFGFVNLSYMIFMSLGYYVYFLRNVKQFFYSIQPLSKRDAQQAFIKYASEKCCYSTKPAEEGVITLMETFDTYRYCLETFTETRTMERSQKPYFDTEQRTPPGKWEIPVNAPDFFHEGRHEVEVPHTSSVKVLDMLTSYSDHCAYSLGQEQIHNNFFCGVCNGAAEVRCFVCLGRGRIRVFTVLIVSWHNNRDQHTVEQFSGLKMSKLDKVPGRMMFTDTGDMVHPVRNFSDPAVSCVECVHLVDQFLSCCLSIQRQTIELLPISKVTYEWREESHVFVVYGRNFKVSAEDYPAACCSCCSLM
;
A
#
# COMPACT_ATOMS: atom_id res chain seq x y z
N MET A 1 -18.64 -18.89 47.25
CA MET A 1 -17.93 -17.60 47.10
C MET A 1 -16.72 -17.82 46.20
N SER A 2 -16.79 -17.40 44.95
CA SER A 2 -15.60 -17.01 44.18
C SER A 2 -16.04 -15.98 43.14
N VAL A 3 -15.34 -14.85 43.19
CA VAL A 3 -15.72 -13.56 42.64
C VAL A 3 -14.88 -13.37 41.38
N PHE A 4 -15.35 -13.80 40.21
CA PHE A 4 -14.63 -13.60 38.93
C PHE A 4 -15.57 -13.51 37.71
N GLY A 5 -16.79 -13.00 37.89
CA GLY A 5 -17.79 -12.90 36.80
C GLY A 5 -18.20 -11.49 36.37
N PHE A 6 -17.81 -10.44 37.11
CA PHE A 6 -18.43 -9.11 36.96
C PHE A 6 -17.51 -8.00 36.40
N VAL A 7 -16.24 -8.29 36.08
CA VAL A 7 -15.29 -7.26 35.62
C VAL A 7 -15.33 -7.03 34.11
N ASN A 8 -15.91 -7.93 33.31
CA ASN A 8 -15.82 -7.85 31.84
C ASN A 8 -16.92 -7.00 31.17
N LEU A 9 -18.15 -7.02 31.68
CA LEU A 9 -19.26 -6.32 31.01
C LEU A 9 -19.14 -4.80 31.17
N SER A 10 -18.82 -4.34 32.38
CA SER A 10 -18.63 -2.91 32.65
C SER A 10 -17.44 -2.35 31.86
N TYR A 11 -16.30 -3.06 31.79
CA TYR A 11 -15.13 -2.58 31.04
C TYR A 11 -15.40 -2.50 29.52
N MET A 12 -16.09 -3.49 28.94
CA MET A 12 -16.54 -3.42 27.54
C MET A 12 -17.54 -2.29 27.29
N ILE A 13 -18.47 -2.04 28.22
CA ILE A 13 -19.42 -0.92 28.13
C ILE A 13 -18.70 0.42 28.26
N PHE A 14 -17.72 0.55 29.16
CA PHE A 14 -16.91 1.76 29.32
C PHE A 14 -16.01 2.02 28.11
N MET A 15 -15.43 0.98 27.49
CA MET A 15 -14.70 1.12 26.22
C MET A 15 -15.61 1.47 25.05
N SER A 16 -16.82 0.87 24.99
CA SER A 16 -17.82 1.18 23.96
C SER A 16 -18.38 2.59 24.08
N LEU A 17 -18.71 3.04 25.30
CA LEU A 17 -19.16 4.41 25.59
C LEU A 17 -18.02 5.42 25.42
N GLY A 18 -16.80 5.09 25.84
CA GLY A 18 -15.62 5.93 25.65
C GLY A 18 -15.28 6.12 24.17
N TYR A 19 -15.32 5.04 23.38
CA TYR A 19 -15.18 5.07 21.93
C TYR A 19 -16.32 5.88 21.28
N TYR A 20 -17.56 5.66 21.69
CA TYR A 20 -18.72 6.40 21.18
C TYR A 20 -18.63 7.91 21.46
N VAL A 21 -18.22 8.28 22.68
CA VAL A 21 -18.04 9.69 23.06
C VAL A 21 -16.83 10.30 22.33
N TYR A 22 -15.72 9.58 22.18
CA TYR A 22 -14.56 10.02 21.40
C TYR A 22 -14.91 10.19 19.91
N PHE A 23 -15.62 9.22 19.32
CA PHE A 23 -16.09 9.23 17.95
C PHE A 23 -17.03 10.41 17.70
N LEU A 24 -18.10 10.56 18.50
CA LEU A 24 -19.05 11.65 18.34
C LEU A 24 -18.41 13.02 18.53
N ARG A 25 -17.49 13.16 19.49
CA ARG A 25 -16.87 14.45 19.81
C ARG A 25 -15.87 14.89 18.74
N ASN A 26 -15.04 13.98 18.23
CA ASN A 26 -14.09 14.30 17.17
C ASN A 26 -14.80 14.51 15.82
N VAL A 27 -15.70 13.60 15.44
CA VAL A 27 -16.39 13.68 14.14
C VAL A 27 -17.25 14.95 14.07
N LYS A 28 -18.08 15.25 15.09
CA LYS A 28 -18.90 16.48 15.09
C LYS A 28 -18.06 17.75 15.03
N GLN A 29 -16.92 17.81 15.72
CA GLN A 29 -16.06 18.99 15.71
C GLN A 29 -15.44 19.25 14.32
N PHE A 30 -15.17 18.21 13.53
CA PHE A 30 -14.70 18.37 12.16
C PHE A 30 -15.80 18.87 11.21
N PHE A 31 -17.04 18.39 11.36
CA PHE A 31 -18.18 18.84 10.55
C PHE A 31 -18.43 20.35 10.62
N TYR A 32 -18.27 20.97 11.80
CA TYR A 32 -18.46 22.43 11.97
C TYR A 32 -17.38 23.31 11.31
N SER A 33 -16.33 22.72 10.74
CA SER A 33 -15.20 23.46 10.16
C SER A 33 -15.05 23.26 8.65
N ILE A 34 -16.04 22.69 7.97
CA ILE A 34 -16.05 22.56 6.52
C ILE A 34 -16.49 23.91 5.96
N GLN A 35 -15.54 24.68 5.41
CA GLN A 35 -15.89 25.89 4.69
C GLN A 35 -16.32 25.52 3.28
N PRO A 36 -17.50 25.98 2.82
CA PRO A 36 -17.94 25.76 1.46
C PRO A 36 -17.01 26.48 0.48
N LEU A 37 -16.86 25.92 -0.72
CA LEU A 37 -16.06 26.51 -1.79
C LEU A 37 -16.58 27.93 -2.11
N SER A 38 -15.69 28.92 -2.12
CA SER A 38 -16.08 30.28 -2.49
C SER A 38 -16.23 30.41 -4.01
N LYS A 39 -17.12 31.32 -4.46
CA LYS A 39 -17.28 31.63 -5.90
C LYS A 39 -15.97 32.05 -6.56
N ARG A 40 -15.13 32.79 -5.82
CA ARG A 40 -13.80 33.23 -6.28
C ARG A 40 -12.85 32.06 -6.49
N ASP A 41 -12.77 31.15 -5.52
CA ASP A 41 -11.86 29.99 -5.61
C ASP A 41 -12.33 29.03 -6.71
N ALA A 42 -13.64 28.83 -6.84
CA ALA A 42 -14.22 28.06 -7.93
C ALA A 42 -13.82 28.62 -9.31
N GLN A 43 -13.95 29.95 -9.49
CA GLN A 43 -13.60 30.62 -10.73
C GLN A 43 -12.09 30.55 -11.00
N GLN A 44 -11.25 30.79 -10.00
CA GLN A 44 -9.78 30.72 -10.16
C GLN A 44 -9.31 29.31 -10.52
N ALA A 45 -9.88 28.27 -9.89
CA ALA A 45 -9.61 26.89 -10.23
C ALA A 45 -10.04 26.57 -11.67
N PHE A 46 -11.18 27.10 -12.11
CA PHE A 46 -11.70 26.89 -13.47
C PHE A 46 -10.85 27.57 -14.54
N ILE A 47 -10.38 28.80 -14.31
CA ILE A 47 -9.45 29.51 -15.20
C ILE A 47 -8.14 28.73 -15.33
N LYS A 48 -7.59 28.27 -14.20
CA LYS A 48 -6.38 27.44 -14.19
C LYS A 48 -6.58 26.18 -15.02
N TYR A 49 -7.68 25.47 -14.81
CA TYR A 49 -8.02 24.28 -15.59
C TYR A 49 -8.07 24.55 -17.09
N ALA A 50 -8.72 25.63 -17.53
CA ALA A 50 -8.77 26.00 -18.94
C ALA A 50 -7.37 26.32 -19.50
N SER A 51 -6.54 27.02 -18.73
CA SER A 51 -5.18 27.39 -19.15
C SER A 51 -4.22 26.20 -19.32
N GLU A 52 -4.45 25.10 -18.60
CA GLU A 52 -3.65 23.88 -18.71
C GLU A 52 -4.01 23.03 -19.94
N LYS A 53 -5.14 23.31 -20.60
CA LYS A 53 -5.61 22.56 -21.78
C LYS A 53 -5.21 23.30 -23.06
N CYS A 54 -4.41 22.63 -23.89
CA CYS A 54 -3.78 23.21 -25.09
C CYS A 54 -4.75 23.85 -26.10
N CYS A 55 -6.02 23.41 -26.14
CA CYS A 55 -7.01 23.88 -27.10
C CYS A 55 -8.19 24.60 -26.44
N TYR A 56 -8.11 24.98 -25.17
CA TYR A 56 -9.20 25.68 -24.49
C TYR A 56 -8.93 27.18 -24.49
N SER A 57 -9.93 27.98 -24.89
CA SER A 57 -9.93 29.41 -24.57
C SER A 57 -10.23 29.59 -23.09
N THR A 58 -9.57 30.51 -22.37
CA THR A 58 -9.89 30.82 -20.96
C THR A 58 -11.13 31.70 -20.81
N LYS A 59 -11.64 32.29 -21.90
CA LYS A 59 -12.78 33.23 -21.87
C LYS A 59 -14.04 32.71 -21.17
N PRO A 60 -14.51 31.46 -21.42
CA PRO A 60 -15.67 30.93 -20.68
C PRO A 60 -15.45 30.90 -19.16
N ALA A 61 -14.23 30.64 -18.69
CA ALA A 61 -13.91 30.60 -17.27
C ALA A 61 -13.72 32.01 -16.65
N GLU A 62 -13.19 32.97 -17.42
CA GLU A 62 -12.95 34.35 -16.98
C GLU A 62 -14.22 35.20 -17.00
N GLU A 63 -14.98 35.14 -18.09
CA GLU A 63 -16.15 35.99 -18.36
C GLU A 63 -17.47 35.33 -17.96
N GLY A 64 -17.49 34.01 -17.75
CA GLY A 64 -18.69 33.25 -17.40
C GLY A 64 -19.24 33.65 -16.03
N VAL A 65 -20.57 33.75 -15.93
CA VAL A 65 -21.25 34.16 -14.69
C VAL A 65 -21.74 32.92 -13.97
N ILE A 66 -21.14 32.60 -12.81
CA ILE A 66 -21.62 31.51 -11.94
C ILE A 66 -23.01 31.88 -11.41
N THR A 67 -24.00 31.04 -11.73
CA THR A 67 -25.42 31.19 -11.37
C THR A 67 -25.83 30.29 -10.21
N LEU A 68 -25.24 29.10 -10.09
CA LEU A 68 -25.55 28.14 -9.02
C LEU A 68 -24.29 27.38 -8.56
N MET A 69 -24.20 27.13 -7.26
CA MET A 69 -23.18 26.27 -6.66
C MET A 69 -23.86 25.26 -5.73
N GLU A 70 -23.76 23.99 -6.06
CA GLU A 70 -24.29 22.87 -5.26
C GLU A 70 -23.13 22.10 -4.64
N THR A 71 -23.17 21.89 -3.33
CA THR A 71 -22.13 21.15 -2.60
C THR A 71 -22.58 19.72 -2.30
N PHE A 72 -21.68 18.77 -2.50
CA PHE A 72 -21.88 17.35 -2.25
C PHE A 72 -20.76 16.86 -1.31
N ASP A 73 -21.17 16.26 -0.19
CA ASP A 73 -20.25 15.73 0.82
C ASP A 73 -20.00 14.25 0.55
N THR A 74 -18.99 13.94 -0.27
CA THR A 74 -18.63 12.56 -0.56
C THR A 74 -17.63 12.04 0.46
N TYR A 75 -17.87 10.84 1.00
CA TYR A 75 -16.96 10.21 1.94
C TYR A 75 -16.25 9.02 1.32
N ARG A 76 -14.99 8.86 1.73
CA ARG A 76 -14.16 7.71 1.38
C ARG A 76 -13.71 7.02 2.65
N TYR A 77 -14.11 5.77 2.79
CA TYR A 77 -13.65 4.87 3.83
C TYR A 77 -12.46 4.07 3.31
N CYS A 78 -11.46 3.86 4.16
CA CYS A 78 -10.35 2.98 3.84
C CYS A 78 -9.95 2.16 5.06
N LEU A 79 -9.85 0.84 4.87
CA LEU A 79 -9.34 -0.12 5.84
C LEU A 79 -7.99 -0.65 5.36
N GLU A 80 -6.97 -0.46 6.17
CA GLU A 80 -5.64 -1.01 5.98
C GLU A 80 -5.41 -2.12 7.00
N THR A 81 -5.01 -3.29 6.53
CA THR A 81 -4.63 -4.42 7.37
C THR A 81 -3.18 -4.78 7.11
N PHE A 82 -2.34 -4.50 8.10
CA PHE A 82 -0.92 -4.81 8.08
C PHE A 82 -0.69 -6.22 8.61
N THR A 83 -0.17 -7.11 7.77
CA THR A 83 0.02 -8.54 8.10
C THR A 83 1.49 -8.94 8.02
N GLU A 84 1.91 -9.82 8.93
CA GLU A 84 3.21 -10.48 8.89
C GLU A 84 3.07 -11.96 8.52
N THR A 85 3.83 -12.39 7.52
CA THR A 85 3.90 -13.79 7.10
C THR A 85 5.34 -14.31 7.23
N ARG A 86 5.48 -15.56 7.67
CA ARG A 86 6.78 -16.23 7.86
C ARG A 86 6.81 -17.58 7.15
N THR A 87 7.78 -17.78 6.26
CA THR A 87 8.05 -19.04 5.57
C THR A 87 9.48 -19.50 5.81
N MET A 88 9.70 -20.82 5.80
CA MET A 88 11.03 -21.41 5.96
C MET A 88 11.43 -22.13 4.68
N GLU A 89 12.62 -21.82 4.18
CA GLU A 89 13.17 -22.43 2.97
C GLU A 89 14.59 -22.97 3.20
N ARG A 90 15.02 -23.94 2.41
CA ARG A 90 16.38 -24.50 2.49
C ARG A 90 17.34 -23.69 1.64
N SER A 91 18.52 -23.36 2.19
CA SER A 91 19.60 -22.67 1.49
C SER A 91 20.94 -23.38 1.71
N GLN A 92 21.94 -23.07 0.86
CA GLN A 92 23.25 -23.72 0.87
C GLN A 92 24.41 -22.72 0.67
N LYS A 93 25.51 -22.91 1.42
CA LYS A 93 26.79 -22.15 1.31
C LYS A 93 27.99 -23.09 1.57
N PRO A 94 29.25 -22.71 1.27
CA PRO A 94 30.43 -23.51 1.65
C PRO A 94 30.53 -23.73 3.16
N TYR A 95 30.99 -24.91 3.59
CA TYR A 95 31.03 -25.30 5.02
C TYR A 95 32.15 -24.62 5.82
N PHE A 96 31.79 -24.20 7.05
CA PHE A 96 32.66 -23.72 8.13
C PHE A 96 32.14 -24.30 9.46
N ASP A 97 33.02 -24.51 10.44
CA ASP A 97 32.70 -25.19 11.72
C ASP A 97 31.56 -24.48 12.47
N THR A 98 30.57 -25.23 12.96
CA THR A 98 29.41 -24.69 13.70
C THR A 98 29.03 -25.59 14.87
N GLU A 99 28.74 -24.98 16.02
CA GLU A 99 28.28 -25.67 17.23
C GLU A 99 26.82 -26.17 17.07
N GLN A 100 26.56 -27.38 17.57
CA GLN A 100 25.23 -27.99 17.55
C GLN A 100 24.39 -27.54 18.76
N ARG A 101 23.23 -26.94 18.48
CA ARG A 101 22.14 -26.71 19.45
C ARG A 101 20.79 -26.99 18.77
N THR A 102 19.70 -27.02 19.52
CA THR A 102 18.35 -27.20 18.97
C THR A 102 17.90 -25.91 18.25
N PRO A 103 17.34 -25.99 17.03
CA PRO A 103 16.89 -24.82 16.30
C PRO A 103 15.59 -24.23 16.87
N PRO A 104 15.44 -22.89 16.90
CA PRO A 104 14.24 -22.22 17.43
C PRO A 104 13.04 -22.34 16.48
N GLY A 105 11.83 -22.12 17.01
CA GLY A 105 10.59 -22.04 16.23
C GLY A 105 10.49 -20.79 15.35
N LYS A 106 9.65 -20.82 14.30
CA LYS A 106 9.51 -19.72 13.31
C LYS A 106 9.25 -18.33 13.92
N TRP A 107 8.48 -18.28 15.00
CA TRP A 107 8.07 -17.04 15.65
C TRP A 107 9.02 -16.60 16.77
N GLU A 108 9.93 -17.48 17.20
CA GLU A 108 10.91 -17.21 18.28
C GLU A 108 12.15 -16.46 17.75
N ILE A 109 12.33 -16.42 16.44
CA ILE A 109 13.43 -15.72 15.77
C ILE A 109 13.08 -14.23 15.71
N PRO A 110 13.82 -13.34 16.39
CA PRO A 110 13.56 -11.91 16.33
C PRO A 110 13.95 -11.37 14.96
N VAL A 111 13.05 -10.58 14.38
CA VAL A 111 13.30 -9.85 13.13
C VAL A 111 12.82 -8.42 13.33
N ASN A 112 13.60 -7.45 12.86
CA ASN A 112 13.21 -6.05 12.91
C ASN A 112 12.06 -5.83 11.92
N ALA A 113 10.87 -5.49 12.43
CA ALA A 113 9.74 -5.12 11.60
C ALA A 113 9.96 -3.71 11.00
N PRO A 114 9.46 -3.46 9.78
CA PRO A 114 9.39 -2.11 9.24
C PRO A 114 8.37 -1.27 10.03
N ASP A 115 8.32 0.02 9.74
CA ASP A 115 7.26 0.90 10.24
C ASP A 115 5.88 0.36 9.81
N PHE A 116 4.88 0.48 10.68
CA PHE A 116 3.54 -0.05 10.40
C PHE A 116 2.96 0.53 9.09
N PHE A 117 2.25 -0.33 8.34
CA PHE A 117 1.65 -0.01 7.04
C PHE A 117 2.65 0.22 5.90
N HIS A 118 3.92 -0.15 6.09
CA HIS A 118 4.93 -0.19 5.05
C HIS A 118 5.32 -1.63 4.69
N GLU A 119 5.32 -1.95 3.41
CA GLU A 119 5.74 -3.27 2.94
C GLU A 119 7.21 -3.53 3.29
N GLY A 120 7.54 -4.79 3.57
CA GLY A 120 8.90 -5.19 3.91
C GLY A 120 9.15 -6.66 3.65
N ARG A 121 10.42 -7.00 3.42
CA ARG A 121 10.87 -8.38 3.31
C ARG A 121 12.25 -8.53 3.92
N HIS A 122 12.41 -9.53 4.79
CA HIS A 122 13.65 -9.85 5.46
C HIS A 122 13.96 -11.34 5.35
N GLU A 123 15.22 -11.67 5.12
CA GLU A 123 15.71 -13.04 5.10
C GLU A 123 16.75 -13.21 6.20
N VAL A 124 16.50 -14.17 7.10
CA VAL A 124 17.36 -14.45 8.25
C VAL A 124 17.69 -15.93 8.26
N GLU A 125 18.97 -16.27 8.39
CA GLU A 125 19.37 -17.65 8.62
C GLU A 125 18.83 -18.14 9.97
N VAL A 126 18.13 -19.27 9.99
CA VAL A 126 17.61 -19.87 11.22
C VAL A 126 18.78 -20.43 12.04
N PRO A 127 18.99 -19.95 13.26
CA PRO A 127 20.08 -20.44 14.12
C PRO A 127 20.02 -21.96 14.29
N HIS A 128 21.20 -22.59 14.29
CA HIS A 128 21.36 -24.02 14.59
C HIS A 128 20.63 -24.99 13.64
N THR A 129 20.24 -24.55 12.45
CA THR A 129 19.72 -25.43 11.38
C THR A 129 20.80 -25.88 10.39
N SER A 130 22.03 -25.43 10.60
CA SER A 130 23.16 -25.76 9.77
C SER A 130 23.53 -27.24 9.90
N SER A 131 23.56 -27.93 8.77
CA SER A 131 23.96 -29.31 8.63
C SER A 131 24.96 -29.46 7.49
N VAL A 132 25.84 -30.43 7.60
CA VAL A 132 26.83 -30.74 6.57
C VAL A 132 26.21 -31.74 5.61
N LYS A 133 26.10 -31.35 4.34
CA LYS A 133 25.85 -32.31 3.26
C LYS A 133 27.18 -32.62 2.57
N VAL A 134 27.56 -33.89 2.59
CA VAL A 134 28.68 -34.40 1.80
C VAL A 134 28.19 -34.54 0.36
N LEU A 135 28.96 -34.02 -0.59
CA LEU A 135 28.67 -34.15 -2.01
C LEU A 135 29.33 -35.44 -2.53
N ASP A 136 28.57 -36.26 -3.26
CA ASP A 136 29.10 -37.47 -3.88
C ASP A 136 30.22 -37.15 -4.86
N MET A 137 31.07 -38.15 -5.17
CA MET A 137 32.28 -38.01 -5.98
C MET A 137 32.02 -37.34 -7.35
N LEU A 138 30.84 -37.56 -7.94
CA LEU A 138 30.41 -36.96 -9.21
C LEU A 138 30.01 -35.47 -9.12
N THR A 139 29.67 -34.97 -7.93
CA THR A 139 29.20 -33.59 -7.69
C THR A 139 30.21 -32.70 -6.95
N SER A 140 31.26 -33.32 -6.40
CA SER A 140 32.36 -32.68 -5.69
C SER A 140 33.62 -32.50 -6.54
N TYR A 141 33.68 -33.16 -7.71
CA TYR A 141 34.85 -33.16 -8.58
C TYR A 141 35.12 -31.76 -9.15
N SER A 142 36.40 -31.39 -9.16
CA SER A 142 36.91 -30.28 -9.96
C SER A 142 37.01 -30.76 -11.40
N ASP A 143 36.19 -30.22 -12.31
CA ASP A 143 36.31 -30.57 -13.72
C ASP A 143 37.73 -30.21 -14.21
N HIS A 144 38.38 -31.18 -14.85
CA HIS A 144 39.60 -30.87 -15.60
C HIS A 144 39.26 -29.77 -16.60
N CYS A 145 40.07 -28.71 -16.59
CA CYS A 145 39.83 -27.61 -17.50
C CYS A 145 40.00 -28.14 -18.93
N ALA A 146 38.93 -28.16 -19.72
CA ALA A 146 38.94 -28.71 -21.09
C ALA A 146 40.01 -28.04 -21.97
N TYR A 147 40.35 -26.78 -21.67
CA TYR A 147 41.41 -26.02 -22.33
C TYR A 147 42.83 -26.47 -21.98
N SER A 148 43.00 -27.26 -20.91
CA SER A 148 44.29 -27.80 -20.44
C SER A 148 44.58 -29.22 -20.95
N LEU A 149 43.57 -29.96 -21.42
CA LEU A 149 43.69 -31.37 -21.87
C LEU A 149 44.20 -31.53 -23.31
N GLY A 150 44.48 -30.43 -24.03
CA GLY A 150 44.93 -30.46 -25.42
C GLY A 150 46.11 -29.53 -25.74
N GLN A 151 46.77 -28.97 -24.73
CA GLN A 151 47.96 -28.13 -24.94
C GLN A 151 49.17 -28.83 -24.30
N GLU A 152 49.83 -29.67 -25.08
CA GLU A 152 51.26 -29.90 -24.89
C GLU A 152 51.94 -28.54 -24.82
N GLN A 153 52.79 -28.35 -23.81
CA GLN A 153 53.36 -27.08 -23.38
C GLN A 153 53.85 -26.20 -24.54
N ILE A 154 53.00 -25.29 -25.02
CA ILE A 154 53.43 -24.24 -25.93
C ILE A 154 54.10 -23.18 -25.06
N HIS A 155 55.41 -23.05 -25.25
CA HIS A 155 56.32 -22.05 -24.68
C HIS A 155 55.89 -20.61 -24.98
N ASN A 156 54.76 -20.14 -24.46
CA ASN A 156 54.44 -18.74 -24.32
C ASN A 156 53.50 -18.61 -23.12
N ASN A 157 53.85 -17.69 -22.22
CA ASN A 157 53.27 -17.43 -20.89
C ASN A 157 51.78 -17.01 -20.89
N PHE A 158 50.92 -17.74 -21.61
CA PHE A 158 49.49 -17.55 -21.68
C PHE A 158 48.83 -18.54 -20.70
N PHE A 159 48.59 -18.09 -19.48
CA PHE A 159 47.78 -18.85 -18.53
C PHE A 159 46.36 -18.99 -19.11
N CYS A 160 45.77 -20.18 -18.99
CA CYS A 160 44.36 -20.38 -19.34
C CYS A 160 43.51 -19.41 -18.50
N GLY A 161 42.77 -18.50 -19.13
CA GLY A 161 41.97 -17.49 -18.39
C GLY A 161 40.87 -18.08 -17.49
N VAL A 162 40.56 -19.38 -17.64
CA VAL A 162 39.53 -20.09 -16.86
C VAL A 162 40.12 -20.76 -15.61
N CYS A 163 41.26 -21.45 -15.73
CA CYS A 163 41.90 -22.15 -14.60
C CYS A 163 43.19 -21.48 -14.10
N ASN A 164 43.61 -20.38 -14.73
CA ASN A 164 44.86 -19.67 -14.49
C ASN A 164 46.12 -20.56 -14.46
N GLY A 165 46.12 -21.63 -15.26
CA GLY A 165 47.20 -22.61 -15.31
C GLY A 165 47.13 -23.74 -14.27
N ALA A 166 46.08 -23.80 -13.45
CA ALA A 166 45.91 -24.84 -12.43
C ALA A 166 45.43 -26.20 -12.97
N ALA A 167 45.13 -26.32 -14.27
CA ALA A 167 44.61 -27.51 -14.97
C ALA A 167 43.27 -28.10 -14.43
N GLU A 168 42.76 -27.59 -13.32
CA GLU A 168 41.52 -27.99 -12.67
C GLU A 168 40.67 -26.75 -12.33
N VAL A 169 39.36 -26.86 -12.53
CA VAL A 169 38.38 -25.83 -12.14
C VAL A 169 37.69 -26.29 -10.87
N ARG A 170 37.82 -25.52 -9.78
CA ARG A 170 37.16 -25.85 -8.51
C ARG A 170 35.64 -25.87 -8.69
N CYS A 171 34.98 -26.87 -8.12
CA CYS A 171 33.51 -26.91 -8.07
C CYS A 171 32.97 -25.60 -7.47
N PHE A 172 32.12 -24.89 -8.22
CA PHE A 172 31.58 -23.58 -7.80
C PHE A 172 30.65 -23.67 -6.58
N VAL A 173 30.10 -24.85 -6.30
CA VAL A 173 29.17 -25.09 -5.19
C VAL A 173 29.90 -25.32 -3.86
N CYS A 174 30.96 -26.13 -3.85
CA CYS A 174 31.70 -26.49 -2.64
C CYS A 174 33.12 -25.92 -2.56
N LEU A 175 33.56 -25.19 -3.59
CA LEU A 175 34.91 -24.62 -3.74
C LEU A 175 36.03 -25.67 -3.61
N GLY A 176 35.78 -26.90 -4.05
CA GLY A 176 36.72 -28.03 -3.99
C GLY A 176 36.81 -28.72 -2.62
N ARG A 177 35.92 -28.41 -1.66
CA ARG A 177 35.94 -29.02 -0.31
C ARG A 177 35.13 -30.31 -0.18
N GLY A 178 34.31 -30.65 -1.18
CA GLY A 178 33.42 -31.82 -1.15
C GLY A 178 32.31 -31.78 -0.09
N ARG A 179 32.13 -30.66 0.61
CA ARG A 179 31.14 -30.49 1.69
C ARG A 179 30.47 -29.13 1.59
N ILE A 180 29.17 -29.10 1.85
CA ILE A 180 28.38 -27.86 1.85
C ILE A 180 27.57 -27.68 3.15
N ARG A 181 27.52 -26.40 3.55
CA ARG A 181 26.65 -25.69 4.48
C ARG A 181 25.17 -25.72 4.12
N VAL A 182 24.35 -26.70 4.50
CA VAL A 182 22.89 -26.60 4.28
C VAL A 182 22.22 -26.06 5.53
N PHE A 183 21.42 -25.02 5.41
CA PHE A 183 20.71 -24.39 6.53
C PHE A 183 19.31 -23.95 6.11
N THR A 184 18.47 -23.63 7.08
CA THR A 184 17.13 -23.08 6.85
C THR A 184 17.21 -21.56 6.89
N VAL A 185 16.56 -20.89 5.95
CA VAL A 185 16.33 -19.44 5.95
C VAL A 185 14.88 -19.19 6.31
N LEU A 186 14.66 -18.28 7.26
CA LEU A 186 13.36 -17.70 7.54
C LEU A 186 13.18 -16.48 6.63
N ILE A 187 12.12 -16.49 5.83
CA ILE A 187 11.67 -15.35 5.03
C ILE A 187 10.49 -14.75 5.77
N VAL A 188 10.62 -13.49 6.18
CA VAL A 188 9.56 -12.71 6.82
C VAL A 188 9.12 -11.62 5.85
N SER A 189 7.84 -11.59 5.54
CA SER A 189 7.23 -10.62 4.62
C SER A 189 6.09 -9.89 5.32
N TRP A 190 6.13 -8.57 5.23
CA TRP A 190 5.08 -7.68 5.73
C TRP A 190 4.31 -7.09 4.55
N HIS A 191 2.99 -7.17 4.62
CA HIS A 191 2.09 -6.70 3.57
C HIS A 191 1.06 -5.73 4.15
N ASN A 192 0.79 -4.63 3.44
CA ASN A 192 -0.30 -3.73 3.78
C ASN A 192 -1.46 -3.94 2.79
N ASN A 193 -2.50 -4.64 3.23
CA ASN A 193 -3.70 -4.86 2.43
C ASN A 193 -4.63 -3.68 2.61
N ARG A 194 -4.88 -2.93 1.54
CA ARG A 194 -5.69 -1.71 1.57
C ARG A 194 -6.99 -1.92 0.80
N ASP A 195 -8.10 -1.80 1.51
CA ASP A 195 -9.44 -1.76 0.94
C ASP A 195 -10.01 -0.35 1.03
N GLN A 196 -10.62 0.12 -0.05
CA GLN A 196 -11.10 1.49 -0.19
C GLN A 196 -12.50 1.49 -0.79
N HIS A 197 -13.43 2.12 -0.07
CA HIS A 197 -14.80 2.30 -0.51
C HIS A 197 -15.15 3.79 -0.56
N THR A 198 -15.49 4.28 -1.75
CA THR A 198 -15.96 5.66 -1.96
C THR A 198 -17.44 5.61 -2.26
N VAL A 199 -18.25 6.38 -1.53
CA VAL A 199 -19.69 6.46 -1.79
C VAL A 199 -19.93 7.34 -3.02
N GLU A 200 -20.48 6.78 -4.09
CA GLU A 200 -20.85 7.57 -5.27
C GLU A 200 -22.04 8.47 -4.96
N GLN A 201 -21.94 9.76 -5.32
CA GLN A 201 -23.01 10.73 -5.19
C GLN A 201 -23.41 11.30 -6.55
N PHE A 202 -24.64 11.81 -6.66
CA PHE A 202 -25.24 12.40 -7.88
C PHE A 202 -24.56 13.70 -8.39
N SER A 203 -23.28 13.91 -8.07
CA SER A 203 -22.47 15.05 -8.52
C SER A 203 -22.16 15.04 -10.02
N GLY A 204 -22.35 13.90 -10.71
CA GLY A 204 -21.98 13.70 -12.11
C GLY A 204 -20.48 13.44 -12.33
N LEU A 205 -19.69 13.29 -11.25
CA LEU A 205 -18.26 12.99 -11.32
C LEU A 205 -18.01 11.47 -11.23
N LYS A 206 -17.27 10.91 -12.20
CA LYS A 206 -16.89 9.49 -12.19
C LYS A 206 -15.98 9.15 -11.01
N MET A 207 -16.21 7.99 -10.37
CA MET A 207 -15.41 7.50 -9.23
C MET A 207 -13.90 7.44 -9.50
N SER A 208 -13.48 7.11 -10.72
CA SER A 208 -12.06 7.03 -11.09
C SER A 208 -11.29 8.36 -10.94
N LYS A 209 -12.00 9.51 -10.96
CA LYS A 209 -11.43 10.85 -10.68
C LYS A 209 -11.26 11.06 -9.17
N LEU A 210 -12.08 10.44 -8.33
CA LEU A 210 -12.07 10.58 -6.87
C LEU A 210 -10.97 9.75 -6.21
N ASP A 211 -10.71 8.53 -6.70
CA ASP A 211 -9.71 7.62 -6.11
C ASP A 211 -8.30 8.23 -6.05
N LYS A 212 -7.99 9.16 -6.97
CA LYS A 212 -6.67 9.78 -7.13
C LYS A 212 -6.51 11.10 -6.40
N VAL A 213 -7.52 11.55 -5.64
CA VAL A 213 -7.52 12.86 -5.00
C VAL A 213 -7.58 12.73 -3.49
N PRO A 214 -6.73 13.41 -2.73
CA PRO A 214 -6.78 13.37 -1.27
C PRO A 214 -8.03 14.10 -0.75
N GLY A 215 -8.69 13.48 0.22
CA GLY A 215 -9.76 14.11 0.99
C GLY A 215 -9.24 14.81 2.24
N ARG A 216 -10.16 15.38 3.00
CA ARG A 216 -9.92 15.87 4.36
C ARG A 216 -10.11 14.72 5.32
N MET A 217 -9.07 14.38 6.08
CA MET A 217 -9.16 13.36 7.12
C MET A 217 -10.18 13.79 8.18
N MET A 218 -11.22 12.98 8.38
CA MET A 218 -12.30 13.21 9.35
C MET A 218 -12.18 12.26 10.54
N PHE A 219 -11.65 11.06 10.29
CA PHE A 219 -11.51 10.02 11.29
C PHE A 219 -10.30 9.14 10.99
N THR A 220 -9.56 8.78 12.03
CA THR A 220 -8.54 7.74 11.99
C THR A 220 -8.61 6.96 13.28
N ASP A 221 -8.52 5.64 13.16
CA ASP A 221 -8.48 4.72 14.28
C ASP A 221 -7.52 3.58 13.93
N THR A 222 -6.72 3.17 14.90
CA THR A 222 -5.63 2.20 14.70
C THR A 222 -5.51 1.32 15.93
N GLY A 223 -5.44 0.02 15.71
CA GLY A 223 -5.28 -0.97 16.77
C GLY A 223 -5.14 -2.38 16.21
N ASP A 224 -4.93 -3.35 17.08
CA ASP A 224 -4.80 -4.76 16.70
C ASP A 224 -6.09 -5.28 16.03
N MET A 225 -7.24 -4.71 16.39
CA MET A 225 -8.51 -4.89 15.71
C MET A 225 -9.28 -3.58 15.79
N VAL A 226 -9.69 -3.04 14.64
CA VAL A 226 -10.52 -1.84 14.61
C VAL A 226 -11.99 -2.23 14.58
N HIS A 227 -12.84 -1.45 15.27
CA HIS A 227 -14.28 -1.73 15.27
C HIS A 227 -14.97 -1.01 14.12
N PRO A 228 -15.95 -1.66 13.46
CA PRO A 228 -16.71 -1.01 12.39
C PRO A 228 -17.30 0.32 12.86
N VAL A 229 -17.18 1.35 12.03
CA VAL A 229 -17.75 2.66 12.31
C VAL A 229 -19.27 2.59 12.25
N ARG A 230 -19.93 2.77 13.40
CA ARG A 230 -21.40 2.75 13.52
C ARG A 230 -21.92 4.17 13.73
N ASN A 231 -23.09 4.47 13.15
CA ASN A 231 -23.79 5.75 13.31
C ASN A 231 -23.01 6.97 12.77
N PHE A 232 -22.25 6.79 11.68
CA PHE A 232 -21.71 7.95 10.95
C PHE A 232 -22.88 8.76 10.36
N SER A 233 -22.72 10.08 10.28
CA SER A 233 -23.80 10.99 9.86
C SER A 233 -24.32 10.71 8.45
N ASP A 234 -23.49 10.12 7.60
CA ASP A 234 -23.87 9.57 6.31
C ASP A 234 -24.13 8.06 6.42
N PRO A 235 -25.37 7.58 6.18
CA PRO A 235 -25.72 6.17 6.25
C PRO A 235 -24.93 5.31 5.25
N ALA A 236 -24.40 5.89 4.17
CA ALA A 236 -23.59 5.18 3.18
C ALA A 236 -22.18 4.81 3.70
N VAL A 237 -21.66 5.56 4.69
CA VAL A 237 -20.42 5.24 5.41
C VAL A 237 -20.69 4.25 6.55
N SER A 238 -21.90 4.29 7.11
CA SER A 238 -22.38 3.32 8.11
C SER A 238 -22.79 1.97 7.51
N CYS A 239 -22.57 1.75 6.21
CA CYS A 239 -23.04 0.58 5.46
C CYS A 239 -22.40 -0.74 5.92
N VAL A 240 -23.20 -1.80 5.76
CA VAL A 240 -22.94 -3.21 6.09
C VAL A 240 -21.68 -3.77 5.42
N GLU A 241 -21.25 -3.19 4.30
CA GLU A 241 -20.03 -3.60 3.57
C GLU A 241 -18.76 -3.26 4.35
N CYS A 242 -18.68 -2.09 5.00
CA CYS A 242 -17.55 -1.73 5.85
C CYS A 242 -17.42 -2.66 7.08
N VAL A 243 -18.55 -3.24 7.52
CA VAL A 243 -18.61 -4.23 8.62
C VAL A 243 -18.06 -5.59 8.15
N HIS A 244 -18.39 -6.03 6.94
CA HIS A 244 -17.89 -7.30 6.39
C HIS A 244 -16.37 -7.30 6.15
N LEU A 245 -15.80 -6.15 5.76
CA LEU A 245 -14.35 -6.02 5.53
C LEU A 245 -13.50 -6.24 6.79
N VAL A 246 -14.02 -5.81 7.95
CA VAL A 246 -13.34 -6.00 9.24
C VAL A 246 -13.36 -7.49 9.66
N ASP A 247 -14.43 -8.22 9.35
CA ASP A 247 -14.61 -9.62 9.76
C ASP A 247 -13.74 -10.60 8.96
N GLN A 248 -13.40 -10.26 7.71
CA GLN A 248 -12.73 -11.18 6.79
C GLN A 248 -11.25 -11.44 7.14
N PHE A 249 -10.60 -10.51 7.87
CA PHE A 249 -9.17 -10.56 8.18
C PHE A 249 -8.82 -11.18 9.55
N LEU A 250 -9.79 -11.70 10.29
CA LEU A 250 -9.60 -12.36 11.60
C LEU A 250 -8.78 -13.66 11.56
N SER A 251 -8.36 -14.12 10.37
CA SER A 251 -7.73 -15.44 10.18
C SER A 251 -6.20 -15.42 9.98
N CYS A 252 -5.56 -14.25 9.87
CA CYS A 252 -4.10 -14.17 9.69
C CYS A 252 -3.36 -13.64 10.94
N CYS A 253 -2.18 -14.21 11.17
CA CYS A 253 -1.34 -14.01 12.34
C CYS A 253 -1.04 -12.51 12.58
N LEU A 254 -1.21 -12.06 13.82
CA LEU A 254 -0.80 -10.75 14.39
C LEU A 254 -0.85 -9.60 13.38
N SER A 255 -2.04 -9.00 13.25
CA SER A 255 -2.30 -7.92 12.31
C SER A 255 -2.63 -6.64 13.07
N ILE A 256 -2.05 -5.52 12.65
CA ILE A 256 -2.51 -4.20 13.07
C ILE A 256 -3.38 -3.64 11.96
N GLN A 257 -4.53 -3.10 12.33
CA GLN A 257 -5.49 -2.50 11.43
C GLN A 257 -5.54 -0.98 11.62
N ARG A 258 -5.76 -0.27 10.52
CA ARG A 258 -6.05 1.16 10.52
C ARG A 258 -7.25 1.43 9.65
N GLN A 259 -8.24 2.10 10.21
CA GLN A 259 -9.39 2.60 9.45
C GLN A 259 -9.34 4.12 9.37
N THR A 260 -9.73 4.65 8.22
CA THR A 260 -9.77 6.08 7.96
C THR A 260 -11.06 6.46 7.24
N ILE A 261 -11.57 7.66 7.54
CA ILE A 261 -12.66 8.29 6.78
C ILE A 261 -12.17 9.66 6.34
N GLU A 262 -12.24 9.89 5.04
CA GLU A 262 -11.94 11.18 4.42
C GLU A 262 -13.19 11.79 3.80
N LEU A 263 -13.36 13.10 3.94
CA LEU A 263 -14.33 13.89 3.19
C LEU A 263 -13.69 14.42 1.91
N LEU A 264 -14.29 14.10 0.77
CA LEU A 264 -14.00 14.64 -0.55
C LEU A 264 -15.03 15.75 -0.83
N PRO A 265 -14.68 17.03 -0.63
CA PRO A 265 -15.60 18.11 -0.96
C PRO A 265 -15.78 18.15 -2.48
N ILE A 266 -17.03 18.13 -2.92
CA ILE A 266 -17.40 18.28 -4.33
C ILE A 266 -18.34 19.48 -4.44
N SER A 267 -18.11 20.32 -5.44
CA SER A 267 -18.96 21.46 -5.75
C SER A 267 -19.28 21.45 -7.23
N LYS A 268 -20.55 21.24 -7.57
CA LYS A 268 -21.06 21.38 -8.93
C LYS A 268 -21.42 22.84 -9.14
N VAL A 269 -20.86 23.44 -10.17
CA VAL A 269 -20.99 24.86 -10.45
C VAL A 269 -21.65 25.02 -11.81
N THR A 270 -22.81 25.66 -11.82
CA THR A 270 -23.50 26.06 -13.04
C THR A 270 -23.13 27.50 -13.34
N TYR A 271 -22.79 27.77 -14.59
CA TYR A 271 -22.45 29.10 -15.07
C TYR A 271 -23.08 29.36 -16.43
N GLU A 272 -23.33 30.64 -16.71
CA GLU A 272 -23.83 31.10 -17.99
C GLU A 272 -22.71 31.79 -18.77
N TRP A 273 -22.58 31.44 -20.05
CA TRP A 273 -21.68 32.09 -20.98
C TRP A 273 -22.32 32.13 -22.35
N ARG A 274 -22.38 33.32 -22.97
CA ARG A 274 -23.04 33.54 -24.27
C ARG A 274 -24.47 32.97 -24.36
N GLU A 275 -25.26 33.21 -23.31
CA GLU A 275 -26.67 32.76 -23.21
C GLU A 275 -26.86 31.24 -23.13
N GLU A 276 -25.78 30.46 -23.03
CA GLU A 276 -25.81 29.02 -22.79
C GLU A 276 -25.42 28.70 -21.35
N SER A 277 -26.07 27.67 -20.80
CA SER A 277 -25.82 27.17 -19.45
C SER A 277 -24.88 25.98 -19.49
N HIS A 278 -23.82 26.04 -18.71
CA HIS A 278 -22.78 25.02 -18.65
C HIS A 278 -22.48 24.64 -17.20
N VAL A 279 -21.86 23.47 -17.03
CA VAL A 279 -21.52 22.94 -15.71
C VAL A 279 -20.05 22.56 -15.66
N PHE A 280 -19.39 22.90 -14.56
CA PHE A 280 -18.13 22.30 -14.17
C PHE A 280 -18.20 21.83 -12.72
N VAL A 281 -17.38 20.84 -12.38
CA VAL A 281 -17.30 20.27 -11.04
C VAL A 281 -15.92 20.55 -10.47
N VAL A 282 -15.87 21.13 -9.27
CA VAL A 282 -14.66 21.31 -8.47
C VAL A 282 -14.64 20.24 -7.39
N TYR A 283 -13.53 19.52 -7.22
CA TYR A 283 -13.46 18.40 -6.29
C TYR A 283 -12.11 18.26 -5.58
N GLY A 284 -12.20 17.73 -4.36
CA GLY A 284 -11.09 17.43 -3.47
C GLY A 284 -10.36 18.67 -2.92
N ARG A 285 -9.36 18.43 -2.07
CA ARG A 285 -8.65 19.51 -1.36
C ARG A 285 -7.81 20.43 -2.24
N ASN A 286 -7.45 19.97 -3.44
CA ASN A 286 -6.60 20.71 -4.36
C ASN A 286 -7.40 21.46 -5.43
N PHE A 287 -8.72 21.56 -5.28
CA PHE A 287 -9.64 22.19 -6.23
C PHE A 287 -9.43 21.72 -7.67
N LYS A 288 -9.36 20.40 -7.88
CA LYS A 288 -9.33 19.85 -9.23
C LYS A 288 -10.65 20.15 -9.93
N VAL A 289 -10.58 20.39 -11.23
CA VAL A 289 -11.77 20.73 -12.03
C VAL A 289 -12.02 19.64 -13.07
N SER A 290 -13.30 19.35 -13.28
CA SER A 290 -13.80 18.52 -14.36
C SER A 290 -14.89 19.28 -15.10
N ALA A 291 -14.70 19.52 -16.39
CA ALA A 291 -15.72 20.09 -17.27
C ALA A 291 -15.75 19.22 -18.54
N GLU A 292 -16.78 18.38 -18.67
CA GLU A 292 -16.90 17.45 -19.80
C GLU A 292 -17.33 18.18 -21.08
N ASP A 293 -18.24 19.16 -20.96
CA ASP A 293 -18.79 19.93 -22.08
C ASP A 293 -18.29 21.39 -22.08
N TYR A 294 -16.98 21.58 -22.19
CA TYR A 294 -16.39 22.93 -22.19
C TYR A 294 -16.68 23.67 -23.52
N PRO A 295 -17.34 24.85 -23.52
CA PRO A 295 -17.93 25.45 -24.73
C PRO A 295 -16.94 26.06 -25.72
N ALA A 296 -15.69 26.30 -25.31
CA ALA A 296 -14.65 26.87 -26.19
C ALA A 296 -13.44 25.92 -26.33
N ALA A 297 -13.72 24.64 -26.54
CA ALA A 297 -12.72 23.63 -26.89
C ALA A 297 -12.46 23.63 -28.42
N CYS A 298 -11.23 23.93 -28.85
CA CYS A 298 -10.94 24.29 -30.24
C CYS A 298 -10.61 23.11 -31.19
N CYS A 299 -10.57 21.83 -30.78
CA CYS A 299 -10.25 20.74 -31.71
C CYS A 299 -10.77 19.35 -31.29
N SER A 300 -11.02 18.49 -32.29
CA SER A 300 -11.34 17.05 -32.20
C SER A 300 -10.18 16.16 -31.70
N CYS A 301 -9.06 16.74 -31.24
CA CYS A 301 -7.85 16.03 -30.83
C CYS A 301 -7.81 15.64 -29.34
N CYS A 302 -8.83 15.93 -28.54
CA CYS A 302 -8.76 15.85 -27.06
C CYS A 302 -9.79 14.93 -26.39
N SER A 303 -10.53 14.10 -27.14
CA SER A 303 -11.58 13.22 -26.58
C SER A 303 -11.07 11.94 -25.90
N LEU A 304 -9.75 11.75 -25.79
CA LEU A 304 -9.12 10.55 -25.24
C LEU A 304 -7.86 10.91 -24.42
N MET A 305 -8.02 11.30 -23.16
CA MET A 305 -6.98 11.18 -22.11
C MET A 305 -7.59 11.24 -20.71
#